data_AF-A0A8T4WVE2-F1
#
_entry.id   AF-A0A8T4WVE2-F1
#
_cell.length_a   1.000
_cell.length_b   1.000
_cell.length_c   1.000
_cell.angle_alpha   90.00
_cell.angle_beta   90.00
_cell.angle_gamma   90.00
#
_symmetry.space_group_name_H-M   'P 1'
#
loop_
_entity.id
_entity.type
_entity.pdbx_description
1 polymer ?
#
loop_
_entity_poly.entity_id
_entity_poly.type
_entity_poly.pdbx_seq_one_letter_code
_entity_poly.pdbx_strand_id
1 'polypeptide(L)'
;YTYHANTTAKTLKATAKGKTIFDIEDEDKLNQIAERIGLDTSKGKYELAEELADFMLEEINRDSEETSEVLKEFAPESRQEVWDELGIIPGGPLHELMDVKTSVMTNVDSDYQSMALKTLRMGLSTSYGSLTLLEEVQDILFGTAEPHEAEVDMGILDPDHVNILPNGHEPFMGAALIQVARRDEIQEKAKEAGAEGLRIIGSIETGQELMQRFETDDVFAGLTGNWLNEEYVLATGAVDAFVADMNCTVPTAGEYAEKYNSKIIPVTKLVNIPGVDHDINYKPEKAEEQAEKIIDMAIENFKEREGKETNVPENKEEIVTGFSPKSVVNALGGSLDPLLEHIQNGNIKGIVALVSCTTLDNGPQDETTIEVAEELIKRDILVLSAGCGNAGLQVGGLTSLDAIEKAGDGLTAVCEALEVPPVLSFGTCTDTGRLLNLVSTVADALDVDPTQLPVAVTAPEYMEQKATIAAMAAIGYGLYTHVSPTPPVTGSENVVKLLTEDVEDLTGGKLAVGDDPVEVVDDIEEHIEKKREGLGL
;
A
#
# COMPACT_ATOMS: atom_id res chain seq x y z
N TYR A 1 -1.04 9.86 3.25
CA TYR A 1 -2.16 9.11 3.85
C TYR A 1 -3.38 9.97 4.15
N THR A 2 -3.33 10.94 5.07
CA THR A 2 -4.54 11.71 5.45
C THR A 2 -5.26 12.43 4.29
N TYR A 3 -4.52 12.94 3.30
CA TYR A 3 -5.12 13.48 2.08
C TYR A 3 -5.93 12.42 1.32
N HIS A 4 -5.32 11.25 1.08
CA HIS A 4 -5.95 10.10 0.43
C HIS A 4 -7.19 9.65 1.22
N ALA A 5 -7.09 9.51 2.55
CA ALA A 5 -8.22 9.17 3.41
C ALA A 5 -9.39 10.17 3.24
N ASN A 6 -9.08 11.46 3.14
CA ASN A 6 -10.09 12.49 2.91
C ASN A 6 -10.75 12.38 1.52
N THR A 7 -9.98 12.09 0.47
CA THR A 7 -10.51 11.83 -0.88
C THR A 7 -11.37 10.57 -0.91
N THR A 8 -10.96 9.53 -0.19
CA THR A 8 -11.67 8.25 -0.03
C THR A 8 -13.05 8.47 0.58
N ALA A 9 -13.13 9.16 1.72
CA ALA A 9 -14.39 9.49 2.37
C ALA A 9 -15.32 10.32 1.47
N LYS A 10 -14.77 11.30 0.75
CA LYS A 10 -15.54 12.12 -0.21
C LYS A 10 -16.05 11.30 -1.39
N THR A 11 -15.26 10.34 -1.87
CA THR A 11 -15.66 9.45 -2.96
C THR A 11 -16.78 8.51 -2.50
N LEU A 12 -16.66 7.89 -1.33
CA LEU A 12 -17.73 7.09 -0.73
C LEU A 12 -19.01 7.90 -0.57
N LYS A 13 -18.92 9.12 -0.02
CA LYS A 13 -20.07 10.00 0.17
C LYS A 13 -20.76 10.38 -1.14
N ALA A 14 -20.00 10.62 -2.20
CA ALA A 14 -20.57 10.92 -3.51
C ALA A 14 -21.20 9.67 -4.15
N THR A 15 -20.59 8.50 -3.95
CA THR A 15 -21.09 7.19 -4.42
C THR A 15 -22.40 6.83 -3.75
N ALA A 16 -22.48 6.96 -2.43
CA ALA A 16 -23.70 6.82 -1.64
C ALA A 16 -24.87 7.69 -2.16
N LYS A 17 -24.56 8.84 -2.78
CA LYS A 17 -25.55 9.77 -3.34
C LYS A 17 -25.90 9.49 -4.81
N GLY A 18 -25.35 8.43 -5.40
CA GLY A 18 -25.51 8.10 -6.81
C GLY A 18 -24.94 9.17 -7.74
N LYS A 19 -23.84 9.82 -7.34
CA LYS A 19 -23.21 10.92 -8.11
C LYS A 19 -21.90 10.51 -8.78
N THR A 20 -21.41 9.31 -8.55
CA THR A 20 -20.20 8.76 -9.16
C THR A 20 -20.57 7.67 -10.15
N ILE A 21 -19.58 7.20 -10.92
CA ILE A 21 -19.69 6.00 -11.74
C ILE A 21 -19.59 4.70 -10.92
N PHE A 22 -18.98 4.77 -9.73
CA PHE A 22 -18.81 3.64 -8.80
C PHE A 22 -20.11 3.22 -8.10
N ASP A 23 -20.11 2.04 -7.48
CA ASP A 23 -21.16 1.51 -6.61
C ASP A 23 -20.55 1.04 -5.27
N ILE A 24 -21.38 0.52 -4.36
CA ILE A 24 -21.01 -0.22 -3.16
C ILE A 24 -20.94 -1.70 -3.54
N GLU A 25 -19.73 -2.18 -3.78
CA GLU A 25 -19.42 -3.54 -4.27
C GLU A 25 -19.37 -4.56 -3.12
N ASP A 26 -18.84 -4.18 -1.95
CA ASP A 26 -18.80 -5.05 -0.75
C ASP A 26 -19.72 -4.53 0.37
N GLU A 27 -21.01 -4.89 0.27
CA GLU A 27 -22.02 -4.52 1.26
C GLU A 27 -21.81 -5.26 2.60
N ASP A 28 -21.26 -6.48 2.58
CA ASP A 28 -20.97 -7.22 3.81
C ASP A 28 -19.87 -6.51 4.62
N LYS A 29 -18.81 -6.06 3.94
CA LYS A 29 -17.75 -5.26 4.54
C LYS A 29 -18.27 -3.95 5.11
N LEU A 30 -19.12 -3.24 4.36
CA LEU A 30 -19.77 -2.02 4.84
C LEU A 30 -20.53 -2.26 6.16
N ASN A 31 -21.31 -3.34 6.24
CA ASN A 31 -22.06 -3.70 7.45
C ASN A 31 -21.14 -4.07 8.61
N GLN A 32 -20.08 -4.84 8.37
CA GLN A 32 -19.11 -5.23 9.41
C GLN A 32 -18.41 -4.02 10.03
N ILE A 33 -17.93 -3.10 9.20
CA ILE A 33 -17.27 -1.88 9.68
C ILE A 33 -18.27 -0.99 10.42
N ALA A 34 -19.46 -0.78 9.85
CA ALA A 34 -20.52 -0.01 10.46
C ALA A 34 -20.92 -0.54 11.85
N GLU A 35 -21.11 -1.86 12.00
CA GLU A 35 -21.41 -2.48 13.28
C GLU A 35 -20.30 -2.23 14.31
N ARG A 36 -19.04 -2.39 13.89
CA ARG A 36 -17.87 -2.20 14.77
C ARG A 36 -17.74 -0.78 15.32
N ILE A 37 -18.13 0.24 14.54
CA ILE A 37 -18.12 1.65 14.98
C ILE A 37 -19.50 2.14 15.48
N GLY A 38 -20.47 1.24 15.63
CA GLY A 38 -21.77 1.55 16.24
C GLY A 38 -22.78 2.28 15.35
N LEU A 39 -22.65 2.19 14.02
CA LEU A 39 -23.65 2.68 13.07
C LEU A 39 -24.82 1.70 12.92
N ASP A 40 -26.00 2.22 12.55
CA ASP A 40 -27.23 1.42 12.41
C ASP A 40 -27.27 0.66 11.08
N THR A 41 -26.89 -0.63 11.13
CA THR A 41 -26.85 -1.55 9.99
C THR A 41 -28.24 -1.97 9.48
N SER A 42 -29.34 -1.53 10.09
CA SER A 42 -30.68 -1.80 9.56
C SER A 42 -31.08 -0.89 8.38
N LYS A 43 -30.26 0.14 8.11
CA LYS A 43 -30.43 1.09 6.99
C LYS A 43 -30.03 0.46 5.66
N GLY A 44 -30.44 1.09 4.55
CA GLY A 44 -30.01 0.65 3.22
C GLY A 44 -28.53 0.99 2.96
N LYS A 45 -27.84 0.17 2.16
CA LYS A 45 -26.38 0.29 1.89
C LYS A 45 -25.92 1.72 1.54
N TYR A 46 -26.70 2.46 0.76
CA TYR A 46 -26.36 3.83 0.39
C TYR A 46 -26.46 4.83 1.55
N GLU A 47 -27.47 4.70 2.41
CA GLU A 47 -27.60 5.55 3.60
C GLU A 47 -26.49 5.24 4.60
N LEU A 48 -26.20 3.95 4.81
CA LEU A 48 -25.13 3.49 5.67
C LEU A 48 -23.73 3.94 5.18
N ALA A 49 -23.48 3.87 3.87
CA ALA A 49 -22.25 4.35 3.26
C ALA A 49 -22.07 5.87 3.41
N GLU A 50 -23.15 6.67 3.31
CA GLU A 50 -23.08 8.11 3.61
C GLU A 50 -22.72 8.37 5.08
N GLU A 51 -23.28 7.62 6.02
CA GLU A 51 -22.96 7.74 7.44
C GLU A 51 -21.52 7.33 7.76
N LEU A 52 -21.03 6.23 7.18
CA LEU A 52 -19.64 5.82 7.31
C LEU A 52 -18.68 6.89 6.75
N ALA A 53 -19.01 7.47 5.60
CA ALA A 53 -18.21 8.55 5.04
C ALA A 53 -18.19 9.80 5.93
N ASP A 54 -19.31 10.14 6.58
CA ASP A 54 -19.37 11.25 7.53
C ASP A 54 -18.59 10.96 8.81
N PHE A 55 -18.68 9.74 9.34
CA PHE A 55 -17.86 9.29 10.46
C PHE A 55 -16.36 9.40 10.14
N MET A 56 -15.94 8.92 8.96
CA MET A 56 -14.54 8.99 8.54
C MET A 56 -14.05 10.44 8.41
N LEU A 57 -14.89 11.36 7.91
CA LEU A 57 -14.55 12.79 7.85
C LEU A 57 -14.46 13.43 9.23
N GLU A 58 -15.35 13.05 10.16
CA GLU A 58 -15.29 13.50 11.56
C GLU A 58 -14.01 13.00 12.22
N GLU A 59 -13.69 11.72 12.09
CA GLU A 59 -12.50 11.10 12.66
C GLU A 59 -11.20 11.77 12.17
N ILE A 60 -11.12 12.04 10.86
CA ILE A 60 -9.98 12.77 10.27
C ILE A 60 -9.78 14.16 10.92
N ASN A 61 -10.88 14.81 11.35
CA ASN A 61 -10.90 16.14 11.95
C ASN A 61 -11.04 16.13 13.48
N ARG A 62 -11.00 14.96 14.13
CA ARG A 62 -11.10 14.87 15.59
C ARG A 62 -9.97 15.66 16.26
N ASP A 63 -10.27 16.37 17.34
CA ASP A 63 -9.28 17.18 18.06
C ASP A 63 -8.15 16.27 18.61
N SER A 64 -6.92 16.77 18.68
CA SER A 64 -5.79 16.00 19.24
C SER A 64 -5.94 15.78 20.75
N GLU A 65 -6.76 16.56 21.45
CA GLU A 65 -7.07 16.33 22.87
C GLU A 65 -8.20 15.30 23.09
N GLU A 66 -8.79 14.77 22.02
CA GLU A 66 -9.81 13.71 22.06
C GLU A 66 -9.22 12.38 21.57
N THR A 67 -9.74 11.25 22.06
CA THR A 67 -9.32 9.91 21.62
C THR A 67 -9.94 9.55 20.27
N SER A 68 -9.12 9.07 19.33
CA SER A 68 -9.57 8.44 18.08
C SER A 68 -10.57 7.31 18.36
N GLU A 69 -11.79 7.41 17.80
CA GLU A 69 -12.81 6.36 17.97
C GLU A 69 -12.44 5.12 17.15
N VAL A 70 -11.77 5.30 16.00
CA VAL A 70 -11.28 4.16 15.21
C VAL A 70 -10.19 3.40 15.98
N LEU A 71 -9.24 4.10 16.59
CA LEU A 71 -8.22 3.43 17.39
C LEU A 71 -8.84 2.64 18.54
N LYS A 72 -9.80 3.23 19.24
CA LYS A 72 -10.46 2.60 20.39
C LYS A 72 -11.16 1.29 20.02
N GLU A 73 -11.81 1.23 18.86
CA GLU A 73 -12.55 0.05 18.41
C GLU A 73 -11.69 -0.98 17.65
N PHE A 74 -10.59 -0.56 17.03
CA PHE A 74 -9.76 -1.42 16.18
C PHE A 74 -8.44 -1.86 16.82
N ALA A 75 -7.91 -1.12 17.78
CA ALA A 75 -6.67 -1.49 18.46
C ALA A 75 -6.90 -2.47 19.61
N PRO A 76 -5.98 -3.42 19.86
CA PRO A 76 -6.04 -4.32 21.01
C PRO A 76 -6.02 -3.56 22.34
N GLU A 77 -6.83 -3.99 23.31
CA GLU A 77 -6.94 -3.35 24.63
C GLU A 77 -5.57 -3.26 25.33
N SER A 78 -4.76 -4.32 25.26
CA SER A 78 -3.42 -4.35 25.87
C SER A 78 -2.49 -3.28 25.32
N ARG A 79 -2.65 -2.93 24.03
CA ARG A 79 -1.86 -1.87 23.39
C ARG A 79 -2.37 -0.48 23.76
N GLN A 80 -3.69 -0.32 23.86
CA GLN A 80 -4.30 0.93 24.34
C GLN A 80 -3.82 1.28 25.76
N GLU A 81 -3.69 0.30 26.65
CA GLU A 81 -3.14 0.51 28.01
C GLU A 81 -1.71 1.06 27.98
N VAL A 82 -0.82 0.45 27.19
CA VAL A 82 0.56 0.92 27.01
C VAL A 82 0.60 2.36 26.47
N TRP A 83 -0.24 2.67 25.48
CA TRP A 83 -0.27 4.00 24.88
C TRP A 83 -0.85 5.07 25.82
N ASP A 84 -1.81 4.71 26.67
CA ASP A 84 -2.35 5.60 27.71
C ASP A 84 -1.27 5.95 28.74
N GLU A 85 -0.54 4.94 29.24
CA GLU A 85 0.55 5.13 30.20
C GLU A 85 1.67 6.03 29.65
N LEU A 86 1.96 5.90 28.35
CA LEU A 86 2.94 6.74 27.65
C LEU A 86 2.40 8.12 27.25
N GLY A 87 1.08 8.35 27.33
CA GLY A 87 0.43 9.58 26.88
C GLY A 87 0.43 9.77 25.35
N ILE A 88 0.45 8.68 24.59
CA ILE A 88 0.54 8.69 23.12
C ILE A 88 -0.74 8.22 22.42
N ILE A 89 -1.86 8.07 23.12
CA ILE A 89 -3.17 7.87 22.47
C ILE A 89 -3.49 9.10 21.60
N PRO A 90 -3.58 8.96 20.26
CA PRO A 90 -3.86 10.05 19.35
C PRO A 90 -5.35 10.42 19.26
N GLY A 91 -5.59 11.64 18.81
CA GLY A 91 -6.85 12.06 18.19
C GLY A 91 -6.82 11.98 16.67
N GLY A 92 -7.49 12.92 16.02
CA GLY A 92 -7.65 12.94 14.56
C GLY A 92 -6.38 13.37 13.80
N PRO A 93 -6.06 12.74 12.67
CA PRO A 93 -4.80 12.95 11.95
C PRO A 93 -4.57 14.39 11.48
N LEU A 94 -5.60 15.20 11.21
CA LEU A 94 -5.38 16.61 10.84
C LEU A 94 -4.89 17.47 12.01
N HIS A 95 -5.39 17.24 13.21
CA HIS A 95 -4.95 17.98 14.40
C HIS A 95 -3.60 17.45 14.92
N GLU A 96 -3.36 16.15 14.86
CA GLU A 96 -2.04 15.57 15.15
C GLU A 96 -0.96 16.10 14.18
N LEU A 97 -1.28 16.20 12.88
CA LEU A 97 -0.41 16.88 11.89
C LEU A 97 -0.11 18.32 12.27
N MET A 98 -1.11 19.07 12.74
CA MET A 98 -0.96 20.47 13.15
C MET A 98 -0.03 20.60 14.35
N ASP A 99 -0.20 19.75 15.36
CA ASP A 99 0.57 19.80 16.61
C ASP A 99 2.02 19.39 16.40
N VAL A 100 2.26 18.29 15.67
CA VAL A 100 3.60 17.84 15.30
C VAL A 100 4.30 18.91 14.45
N LYS A 101 3.61 19.46 13.44
CA LYS A 101 4.19 20.49 12.58
C LYS A 101 4.55 21.75 13.34
N THR A 102 3.74 22.14 14.32
CA THR A 102 4.00 23.29 15.20
C THR A 102 5.17 23.00 16.13
N SER A 103 5.27 21.79 16.68
CA SER A 103 6.33 21.38 17.60
C SER A 103 7.72 21.44 16.96
N VAL A 104 7.84 21.09 15.68
CA VAL A 104 9.13 21.13 14.95
C VAL A 104 9.50 22.53 14.44
N MET A 105 8.70 23.56 14.73
CA MET A 105 9.07 24.94 14.40
C MET A 105 10.20 25.46 15.31
N THR A 106 10.93 26.45 14.80
CA THR A 106 12.07 27.06 15.52
C THR A 106 11.71 27.48 16.94
N ASN A 107 12.42 26.93 17.94
CA ASN A 107 12.28 27.23 19.36
C ASN A 107 10.91 26.88 19.99
N VAL A 108 10.20 25.87 19.49
CA VAL A 108 8.97 25.36 20.11
C VAL A 108 9.27 24.18 21.02
N ASP A 109 9.55 23.01 20.44
CA ASP A 109 10.01 21.84 21.18
C ASP A 109 11.51 21.64 20.94
N SER A 110 12.26 21.36 22.00
CA SER A 110 13.70 21.13 21.95
C SER A 110 14.12 19.87 22.70
N ASP A 111 13.13 19.08 23.16
CA ASP A 111 13.35 17.81 23.82
C ASP A 111 13.17 16.66 22.81
N TYR A 112 14.23 15.90 22.58
CA TYR A 112 14.23 14.77 21.66
C TYR A 112 13.29 13.65 22.11
N GLN A 113 13.08 13.47 23.42
CA GLN A 113 12.16 12.46 23.95
C GLN A 113 10.72 12.87 23.67
N SER A 114 10.39 14.15 23.90
CA SER A 114 9.06 14.68 23.59
C SER A 114 8.75 14.58 22.10
N MET A 115 9.72 14.89 21.22
CA MET A 115 9.56 14.73 19.77
C MET A 115 9.41 13.27 19.35
N ALA A 116 10.13 12.34 19.97
CA ALA A 116 9.99 10.91 19.69
C ALA A 116 8.60 10.39 20.06
N LEU A 117 8.09 10.71 21.26
CA LEU A 117 6.73 10.33 21.68
C LEU A 117 5.66 10.90 20.74
N LYS A 118 5.79 12.16 20.31
CA LYS A 118 4.90 12.75 19.29
C LYS A 118 4.97 12.01 17.96
N THR A 119 6.15 11.51 17.59
CA THR A 119 6.33 10.74 16.34
C THR A 119 5.66 9.37 16.43
N LEU A 120 5.76 8.68 17.57
CA LEU A 120 5.03 7.43 17.80
C LEU A 120 3.52 7.64 17.79
N ARG A 121 3.04 8.66 18.52
CA ARG A 121 1.62 9.10 18.52
C ARG A 121 1.11 9.40 17.11
N MET A 122 1.92 10.08 16.30
CA MET A 122 1.61 10.37 14.91
C MET A 122 1.54 9.12 14.03
N GLY A 123 2.40 8.12 14.28
CA GLY A 123 2.35 6.82 13.63
C GLY A 123 1.04 6.09 13.92
N LEU A 124 0.61 6.09 15.18
CA LEU A 124 -0.69 5.53 15.60
C LEU A 124 -1.86 6.29 14.96
N SER A 125 -1.84 7.63 14.95
CA SER A 125 -2.86 8.46 14.29
C SER A 125 -2.93 8.21 12.79
N THR A 126 -1.77 7.98 12.16
CA THR A 126 -1.70 7.63 10.74
C THR A 126 -2.36 6.27 10.48
N SER A 127 -2.02 5.26 11.28
CA SER A 127 -2.53 3.90 11.09
C SER A 127 -4.03 3.82 11.34
N TYR A 128 -4.49 4.24 12.51
CA TYR A 128 -5.90 4.12 12.89
C TYR A 128 -6.76 5.25 12.33
N GLY A 129 -6.28 6.50 12.35
CA GLY A 129 -7.06 7.67 11.94
C GLY A 129 -7.04 7.94 10.43
N SER A 130 -6.07 7.41 9.68
CA SER A 130 -6.03 7.55 8.21
C SER A 130 -6.15 6.24 7.45
N LEU A 131 -5.37 5.21 7.79
CA LEU A 131 -5.21 4.02 6.94
C LEU A 131 -6.32 2.99 7.14
N THR A 132 -6.67 2.66 8.38
CA THR A 132 -7.68 1.64 8.70
C THR A 132 -8.96 1.85 7.90
N LEU A 133 -9.65 2.99 8.03
CA LEU A 133 -10.89 3.20 7.28
C LEU A 133 -10.68 3.45 5.78
N LEU A 134 -9.51 3.96 5.37
CA LEU A 134 -9.23 4.20 3.96
C LEU A 134 -9.28 2.88 3.18
N GLU A 135 -8.54 1.88 3.64
CA GLU A 135 -8.45 0.58 2.96
C GLU A 135 -9.83 -0.11 2.92
N GLU A 136 -10.55 -0.10 4.06
CA GLU A 136 -11.87 -0.73 4.13
C GLU A 136 -12.89 -0.05 3.21
N VAL A 137 -12.81 1.28 3.06
CA VAL A 137 -13.67 2.01 2.14
C VAL A 137 -13.29 1.76 0.68
N GLN A 138 -12.02 1.56 0.36
CA GLN A 138 -11.61 1.15 -0.99
C GLN A 138 -12.18 -0.23 -1.34
N ASP A 139 -12.15 -1.19 -0.40
CA ASP A 139 -12.78 -2.50 -0.58
C ASP A 139 -14.30 -2.39 -0.74
N ILE A 140 -14.96 -1.51 0.02
CA ILE A 140 -16.39 -1.25 -0.14
C ILE A 140 -16.71 -0.70 -1.53
N LEU A 141 -15.87 0.17 -2.08
CA LEU A 141 -16.08 0.83 -3.38
C LEU A 141 -15.73 -0.05 -4.59
N PHE A 142 -14.75 -0.94 -4.43
CA PHE A 142 -14.13 -1.63 -5.56
C PHE A 142 -14.09 -3.16 -5.40
N GLY A 143 -14.60 -3.68 -4.29
CA GLY A 143 -14.55 -5.09 -3.92
C GLY A 143 -13.35 -5.39 -3.02
N THR A 144 -13.53 -6.28 -2.04
CA THR A 144 -12.41 -6.82 -1.27
C THR A 144 -11.51 -7.64 -2.18
N ALA A 145 -10.20 -7.39 -2.11
CA ALA A 145 -9.20 -8.11 -2.89
C ALA A 145 -9.23 -9.63 -2.63
N GLU A 146 -9.19 -10.41 -3.71
CA GLU A 146 -9.09 -11.88 -3.70
C GLU A 146 -7.95 -12.34 -4.64
N PRO A 147 -7.24 -13.44 -4.31
CA PRO A 147 -6.12 -13.96 -5.09
C PRO A 147 -6.47 -14.26 -6.54
N HIS A 148 -5.70 -13.70 -7.47
CA HIS A 148 -5.81 -13.95 -8.90
C HIS A 148 -4.46 -13.75 -9.61
N GLU A 149 -4.36 -14.27 -10.83
CA GLU A 149 -3.20 -14.10 -11.70
C GLU A 149 -3.19 -12.72 -12.37
N ALA A 150 -2.01 -12.13 -12.51
CA ALA A 150 -1.79 -10.87 -13.24
C ALA A 150 -0.40 -10.85 -13.90
N GLU A 151 -0.15 -9.87 -14.77
CA GLU A 151 1.16 -9.64 -15.40
C GLU A 151 1.79 -8.33 -14.92
N VAL A 152 3.11 -8.33 -14.77
CA VAL A 152 3.90 -7.14 -14.41
C VAL A 152 5.12 -6.93 -15.29
N ASP A 153 5.81 -5.80 -15.08
CA ASP A 153 6.98 -5.28 -15.83
C ASP A 153 6.59 -4.54 -17.13
N MET A 154 7.55 -3.87 -17.76
CA MET A 154 7.35 -2.94 -18.87
C MET A 154 6.87 -3.62 -20.16
N GLY A 155 7.04 -4.93 -20.32
CA GLY A 155 6.61 -5.68 -21.50
C GLY A 155 5.09 -5.79 -21.66
N ILE A 156 4.32 -5.36 -20.67
CA ILE A 156 2.86 -5.25 -20.77
C ILE A 156 2.39 -4.10 -21.68
N LEU A 157 3.27 -3.11 -21.95
CA LEU A 157 2.97 -2.01 -22.85
C LEU A 157 2.83 -2.52 -24.28
N ASP A 158 1.85 -2.01 -25.02
CA ASP A 158 1.59 -2.45 -26.39
C ASP A 158 1.60 -1.26 -27.35
N PRO A 159 2.59 -1.15 -28.25
CA PRO A 159 2.68 -0.05 -29.21
C PRO A 159 1.51 0.07 -30.18
N ASP A 160 0.72 -0.99 -30.37
CA ASP A 160 -0.45 -1.00 -31.25
C ASP A 160 -1.74 -0.61 -30.52
N HIS A 161 -1.68 -0.41 -29.19
CA HIS A 161 -2.80 0.04 -28.35
C HIS A 161 -2.60 1.48 -27.84
N VAL A 162 -3.70 2.14 -27.52
CA VAL A 162 -3.66 3.39 -26.73
C VAL A 162 -3.34 3.02 -25.27
N ASN A 163 -2.21 3.44 -24.73
CA ASN A 163 -1.78 3.10 -23.38
C ASN A 163 -1.96 4.28 -22.41
N ILE A 164 -2.82 4.08 -21.41
CA ILE A 164 -3.11 5.06 -20.35
C ILE A 164 -2.64 4.51 -19.02
N LEU A 165 -1.75 5.24 -18.35
CA LEU A 165 -1.13 4.82 -17.10
C LEU A 165 -1.61 5.68 -15.93
N PRO A 166 -2.63 5.26 -15.15
CA PRO A 166 -2.84 5.83 -13.82
C PRO A 166 -1.59 5.64 -12.97
N ASN A 167 -1.07 6.75 -12.43
CA ASN A 167 0.14 6.82 -11.63
C ASN A 167 -0.09 7.60 -10.33
N GLY A 168 0.40 7.07 -9.22
CA GLY A 168 0.26 7.69 -7.91
C GLY A 168 -0.15 6.68 -6.85
N HIS A 169 -1.16 7.01 -6.05
CA HIS A 169 -1.66 6.21 -4.92
C HIS A 169 -3.19 6.19 -4.82
N GLU A 170 -3.90 7.12 -5.44
CA GLU A 170 -5.36 7.23 -5.34
C GLU A 170 -6.03 6.44 -6.48
N PRO A 171 -6.68 5.29 -6.22
CA PRO A 171 -7.19 4.42 -7.29
C PRO A 171 -8.36 5.01 -8.06
N PHE A 172 -8.99 6.08 -7.57
CA PHE A 172 -10.29 6.54 -8.06
C PHE A 172 -10.30 6.91 -9.54
N MET A 173 -9.31 7.67 -10.01
CA MET A 173 -9.27 8.03 -11.43
C MET A 173 -8.94 6.81 -12.29
N GLY A 174 -8.04 5.94 -11.85
CA GLY A 174 -7.73 4.69 -12.52
C GLY A 174 -8.94 3.76 -12.64
N ALA A 175 -9.71 3.60 -11.57
CA ALA A 175 -10.93 2.79 -11.56
C ALA A 175 -12.00 3.37 -12.50
N ALA A 176 -12.17 4.70 -12.54
CA ALA A 176 -13.06 5.36 -13.49
C ALA A 176 -12.59 5.15 -14.94
N LEU A 177 -11.28 5.23 -15.20
CA LEU A 177 -10.69 4.95 -16.50
C LEU A 177 -10.97 3.50 -16.94
N ILE A 178 -10.79 2.51 -16.06
CA ILE A 178 -11.10 1.10 -16.36
C ILE A 178 -12.58 0.93 -16.73
N GLN A 179 -13.50 1.45 -15.90
CA GLN A 179 -14.94 1.31 -16.14
C GLN A 179 -15.40 1.99 -17.43
N VAL A 180 -14.85 3.16 -17.78
CA VAL A 180 -15.16 3.84 -19.04
C VAL A 180 -14.50 3.12 -20.22
N ALA A 181 -13.25 2.70 -20.09
CA ALA A 181 -12.52 1.99 -21.14
C ALA A 181 -13.14 0.63 -21.51
N ARG A 182 -13.83 -0.04 -20.59
CA ARG A 182 -14.56 -1.29 -20.85
C ARG A 182 -15.83 -1.14 -21.70
N ARG A 183 -16.23 0.09 -22.05
CA ARG A 183 -17.41 0.34 -22.90
C ARG A 183 -17.06 0.14 -24.37
N ASP A 184 -17.92 -0.58 -25.10
CA ASP A 184 -17.73 -0.89 -26.52
C ASP A 184 -17.48 0.38 -27.36
N GLU A 185 -18.24 1.45 -27.11
CA GLU A 185 -18.10 2.72 -27.84
C GLU A 185 -16.75 3.41 -27.62
N ILE A 186 -16.10 3.17 -26.48
CA ILE A 186 -14.78 3.74 -26.17
C ILE A 186 -13.68 2.93 -26.88
N GLN A 187 -13.79 1.60 -26.87
CA GLN A 187 -12.87 0.73 -27.61
C GLN A 187 -12.97 0.98 -29.13
N GLU A 188 -14.17 1.12 -29.68
CA GLU A 188 -14.34 1.47 -31.09
C GLU A 188 -13.78 2.85 -31.43
N LYS A 189 -13.87 3.83 -30.52
CA LYS A 189 -13.23 5.14 -30.73
C LYS A 189 -11.71 5.06 -30.84
N ALA A 190 -11.06 4.19 -30.05
CA ALA A 190 -9.63 3.93 -30.16
C ALA A 190 -9.28 3.24 -31.49
N LYS A 191 -10.09 2.27 -31.93
CA LYS A 191 -9.91 1.60 -33.23
C LYS A 191 -10.09 2.53 -34.42
N GLU A 192 -11.07 3.43 -34.37
CA GLU A 192 -11.27 4.49 -35.38
C GLU A 192 -10.07 5.44 -35.45
N ALA A 193 -9.30 5.59 -34.37
CA ALA A 193 -8.05 6.35 -34.33
C ALA A 193 -6.83 5.57 -34.86
N GLY A 194 -6.99 4.28 -35.19
CA GLY A 194 -5.95 3.43 -35.76
C GLY A 194 -5.25 2.49 -34.78
N ALA A 195 -5.67 2.45 -33.52
CA ALA A 195 -5.19 1.46 -32.54
C ALA A 195 -5.91 0.10 -32.70
N GLU A 196 -5.38 -0.96 -32.12
CA GLU A 196 -6.10 -2.23 -31.97
C GLU A 196 -7.16 -2.17 -30.85
N GLY A 197 -6.90 -1.33 -29.85
CA GLY A 197 -7.77 -1.06 -28.71
C GLY A 197 -7.16 -0.02 -27.77
N LEU A 198 -7.76 0.13 -26.60
CA LEU A 198 -7.26 1.00 -25.53
C LEU A 198 -7.04 0.18 -24.26
N ARG A 199 -5.86 0.35 -23.65
CA ARG A 199 -5.45 -0.30 -22.41
C ARG A 199 -5.24 0.71 -21.29
N ILE A 200 -5.71 0.35 -20.11
CA ILE A 200 -5.33 0.93 -18.83
C ILE A 200 -4.26 0.05 -18.22
N ILE A 201 -3.15 0.65 -17.84
CA ILE A 201 -1.97 -0.06 -17.34
C ILE A 201 -1.57 0.58 -16.02
N GLY A 202 -1.63 -0.17 -14.93
CA GLY A 202 -1.23 0.32 -13.62
C GLY A 202 0.21 0.80 -13.61
N SER A 203 0.47 1.90 -12.91
CA SER A 203 1.82 2.34 -12.55
C SER A 203 1.87 2.54 -11.04
N ILE A 204 2.95 2.04 -10.42
CA ILE A 204 3.23 2.18 -8.98
C ILE A 204 2.06 1.74 -8.08
N GLU A 205 1.84 2.44 -6.96
CA GLU A 205 0.83 2.06 -5.96
C GLU A 205 -0.62 2.24 -6.43
N THR A 206 -0.98 3.27 -7.21
CA THR A 206 -2.34 3.35 -7.78
C THR A 206 -2.60 2.16 -8.70
N GLY A 207 -1.60 1.74 -9.48
CA GLY A 207 -1.67 0.53 -10.29
C GLY A 207 -1.84 -0.73 -9.44
N GLN A 208 -1.11 -0.84 -8.33
CA GLN A 208 -1.27 -1.96 -7.39
C GLN A 208 -2.66 -1.96 -6.73
N GLU A 209 -3.21 -0.82 -6.30
CA GLU A 209 -4.57 -0.73 -5.74
C GLU A 209 -5.62 -1.25 -6.73
N LEU A 210 -5.44 -0.92 -8.02
CA LEU A 210 -6.31 -1.43 -9.09
C LEU A 210 -6.10 -2.92 -9.29
N MET A 211 -4.84 -3.35 -9.42
CA MET A 211 -4.50 -4.75 -9.68
C MET A 211 -4.91 -5.69 -8.55
N GLN A 212 -5.02 -5.21 -7.31
CA GLN A 212 -5.57 -6.02 -6.21
C GLN A 212 -7.06 -6.34 -6.38
N ARG A 213 -7.83 -5.56 -7.14
CA ARG A 213 -9.30 -5.60 -7.15
C ARG A 213 -9.91 -5.81 -8.54
N PHE A 214 -9.20 -5.42 -9.59
CA PHE A 214 -9.59 -5.62 -10.97
C PHE A 214 -8.72 -6.70 -11.59
N GLU A 215 -9.34 -7.84 -11.91
CA GLU A 215 -8.69 -8.88 -12.73
C GLU A 215 -8.22 -8.29 -14.06
N THR A 216 -7.08 -8.78 -14.54
CA THR A 216 -6.54 -8.37 -15.84
C THR A 216 -7.38 -8.90 -16.99
N ASP A 217 -7.58 -8.08 -18.00
CA ASP A 217 -8.33 -8.41 -19.22
C ASP A 217 -7.75 -7.62 -20.43
N ASP A 218 -8.46 -7.62 -21.56
CA ASP A 218 -8.04 -6.88 -22.77
C ASP A 218 -7.97 -5.35 -22.55
N VAL A 219 -8.54 -4.83 -21.46
CA VAL A 219 -8.56 -3.41 -21.09
C VAL A 219 -7.59 -3.10 -19.97
N PHE A 220 -7.66 -3.77 -18.83
CA PHE A 220 -6.72 -3.58 -17.72
C PHE A 220 -5.60 -4.61 -17.79
N ALA A 221 -4.39 -4.19 -18.17
CA ALA A 221 -3.36 -5.11 -18.62
C ALA A 221 -2.27 -5.43 -17.57
N GLY A 222 -2.43 -5.00 -16.31
CA GLY A 222 -1.47 -5.27 -15.24
C GLY A 222 -0.71 -4.02 -14.77
N LEU A 223 0.52 -4.19 -14.30
CA LEU A 223 1.32 -3.15 -13.61
C LEU A 223 2.76 -3.05 -14.13
N THR A 224 3.24 -1.83 -14.43
CA THR A 224 4.60 -1.64 -14.96
C THR A 224 5.72 -1.88 -13.94
N GLY A 225 5.48 -1.63 -12.65
CA GLY A 225 6.44 -1.78 -11.54
C GLY A 225 6.43 -0.59 -10.56
N ASN A 226 7.56 -0.33 -9.90
CA ASN A 226 7.70 0.74 -8.88
C ASN A 226 8.20 2.08 -9.44
N TRP A 227 8.22 3.13 -8.60
CA TRP A 227 8.45 4.51 -9.04
C TRP A 227 9.79 4.79 -9.74
N LEU A 228 10.84 3.99 -9.50
CA LEU A 228 12.12 4.17 -10.20
C LEU A 228 12.03 3.83 -11.68
N ASN A 229 11.02 3.05 -12.09
CA ASN A 229 10.82 2.69 -13.49
C ASN A 229 10.12 3.79 -14.32
N GLU A 230 9.53 4.82 -13.71
CA GLU A 230 8.63 5.77 -14.39
C GLU A 230 9.30 6.42 -15.61
N GLU A 231 10.55 6.85 -15.45
CA GLU A 231 11.34 7.45 -16.53
C GLU A 231 11.61 6.47 -17.68
N TYR A 232 11.86 5.20 -17.36
CA TYR A 232 12.10 4.14 -18.35
C TYR A 232 10.80 3.75 -19.07
N VAL A 233 9.70 3.65 -18.34
CA VAL A 233 8.35 3.43 -18.87
C VAL A 233 8.00 4.52 -19.89
N LEU A 234 8.21 5.79 -19.56
CA LEU A 234 8.04 6.90 -20.50
C LEU A 234 9.01 6.81 -21.68
N ALA A 235 10.26 6.40 -21.44
CA ALA A 235 11.28 6.25 -22.46
C ALA A 235 11.03 5.13 -23.49
N THR A 236 10.09 4.21 -23.22
CA THR A 236 9.62 3.25 -24.23
C THR A 236 8.96 3.94 -25.42
N GLY A 237 8.47 5.18 -25.25
CA GLY A 237 7.71 5.92 -26.26
C GLY A 237 6.30 5.38 -26.50
N ALA A 238 5.87 4.35 -25.75
CA ALA A 238 4.58 3.70 -25.92
C ALA A 238 3.49 4.23 -24.97
N VAL A 239 3.75 5.27 -24.17
CA VAL A 239 2.78 5.83 -23.21
C VAL A 239 2.06 7.02 -23.82
N ASP A 240 0.74 6.93 -23.97
CA ASP A 240 -0.06 8.01 -24.57
C ASP A 240 -0.56 9.00 -23.51
N ALA A 241 -0.95 8.52 -22.34
CA ALA A 241 -1.30 9.36 -21.21
C ALA A 241 -0.73 8.79 -19.91
N PHE A 242 -0.06 9.64 -19.13
CA PHE A 242 0.43 9.33 -17.80
C PHE A 242 -0.36 10.18 -16.79
N VAL A 243 -1.29 9.54 -16.08
CA VAL A 243 -2.34 10.20 -15.30
C VAL A 243 -1.89 10.27 -13.85
N ALA A 244 -1.26 11.40 -13.49
CA ALA A 244 -0.62 11.58 -12.20
C ALA A 244 -1.64 12.06 -11.15
N ASP A 245 -1.97 11.20 -10.19
CA ASP A 245 -2.71 11.59 -8.99
C ASP A 245 -1.75 12.24 -7.96
N MET A 246 -1.57 11.68 -6.77
CA MET A 246 -0.69 12.16 -5.72
C MET A 246 0.56 11.30 -5.54
N ASN A 247 1.67 11.97 -5.17
CA ASN A 247 2.93 11.40 -4.70
C ASN A 247 3.64 10.44 -5.71
N CYS A 248 4.93 10.17 -5.49
CA CYS A 248 5.83 9.36 -6.34
C CYS A 248 5.95 9.72 -7.83
N THR A 249 5.16 10.63 -8.39
CA THR A 249 5.36 11.10 -9.76
C THR A 249 6.67 11.86 -9.89
N VAL A 250 7.59 11.37 -10.73
CA VAL A 250 8.93 11.94 -10.84
C VAL A 250 8.89 13.40 -11.38
N PRO A 251 9.63 14.35 -10.78
CA PRO A 251 9.62 15.75 -11.23
C PRO A 251 10.07 15.97 -12.68
N THR A 252 10.85 15.03 -13.21
CA THR A 252 11.37 14.97 -14.59
C THR A 252 10.36 14.45 -15.60
N ALA A 253 9.18 13.96 -15.18
CA ALA A 253 8.19 13.35 -16.06
C ALA A 253 7.81 14.26 -17.25
N GLY A 254 7.77 15.58 -17.06
CA GLY A 254 7.51 16.54 -18.14
C GLY A 254 8.59 16.55 -19.23
N GLU A 255 9.87 16.43 -18.84
CA GLU A 255 11.00 16.38 -19.79
C GLU A 255 10.99 15.07 -20.61
N TYR A 256 10.70 13.95 -19.93
CA TYR A 256 10.55 12.65 -20.59
C TYR A 256 9.35 12.64 -21.53
N ALA A 257 8.20 13.18 -21.09
CA ALA A 257 7.01 13.28 -21.90
C ALA A 257 7.20 14.10 -23.18
N GLU A 258 7.89 15.25 -23.10
CA GLU A 258 8.24 16.05 -24.28
C GLU A 258 9.13 15.25 -25.24
N LYS A 259 10.10 14.51 -24.71
CA LYS A 259 11.07 13.75 -25.51
C LYS A 259 10.45 12.52 -26.19
N TYR A 260 9.57 11.80 -25.49
CA TYR A 260 9.05 10.49 -25.91
C TYR A 260 7.57 10.52 -26.30
N ASN A 261 6.98 11.71 -26.46
CA ASN A 261 5.61 11.91 -26.91
C ASN A 261 4.54 11.34 -25.97
N SER A 262 4.71 11.51 -24.67
CA SER A 262 3.64 11.20 -23.69
C SER A 262 2.90 12.47 -23.30
N LYS A 263 1.63 12.37 -22.91
CA LYS A 263 0.94 13.46 -22.20
C LYS A 263 0.92 13.17 -20.70
N ILE A 264 1.60 14.00 -19.92
CA ILE A 264 1.43 13.99 -18.46
C ILE A 264 0.14 14.73 -18.13
N ILE A 265 -0.74 14.09 -17.35
CA ILE A 265 -2.04 14.65 -16.98
C ILE A 265 -2.16 14.57 -15.46
N PRO A 266 -1.77 15.62 -14.72
CA PRO A 266 -2.05 15.66 -13.31
C PRO A 266 -3.57 15.73 -13.09
N VAL A 267 -4.08 14.92 -12.17
CA VAL A 267 -5.52 14.87 -11.81
C VAL A 267 -5.75 15.37 -10.39
N THR A 268 -4.82 16.13 -9.83
CA THR A 268 -4.91 16.68 -8.48
C THR A 268 -4.18 18.01 -8.39
N LYS A 269 -4.63 18.86 -7.48
CA LYS A 269 -3.99 20.15 -7.17
C LYS A 269 -2.60 20.00 -6.55
N LEU A 270 -2.25 18.81 -6.08
CA LEU A 270 -0.99 18.54 -5.38
C LEU A 270 0.20 18.38 -6.32
N VAL A 271 -0.02 17.84 -7.53
CA VAL A 271 1.04 17.56 -8.49
C VAL A 271 1.05 18.64 -9.56
N ASN A 272 2.15 19.37 -9.63
CA ASN A 272 2.37 20.44 -10.62
C ASN A 272 3.77 20.27 -11.19
N ILE A 273 3.87 20.04 -12.50
CA ILE A 273 5.13 19.76 -13.20
C ILE A 273 5.41 20.92 -14.17
N PRO A 274 6.62 21.49 -14.19
CA PRO A 274 6.97 22.55 -15.14
C PRO A 274 6.69 22.14 -16.58
N GLY A 275 6.02 23.01 -17.34
CA GLY A 275 5.71 22.77 -18.76
C GLY A 275 4.50 21.85 -19.02
N VAL A 276 3.86 21.32 -17.96
CA VAL A 276 2.66 20.50 -18.06
C VAL A 276 1.43 21.32 -17.70
N ASP A 277 0.46 21.40 -18.61
CA ASP A 277 -0.82 22.05 -18.34
C ASP A 277 -1.67 21.21 -17.38
N HIS A 278 -2.30 21.88 -16.42
CA HIS A 278 -3.08 21.23 -15.36
C HIS A 278 -4.50 21.80 -15.29
N ASP A 279 -5.45 21.03 -15.85
CA ASP A 279 -6.86 21.44 -15.94
C ASP A 279 -7.84 20.42 -15.34
N ILE A 280 -7.35 19.27 -14.84
CA ILE A 280 -8.18 18.20 -14.31
C ILE A 280 -7.83 18.03 -12.83
N ASN A 281 -8.83 18.21 -11.97
CA ASN A 281 -8.70 17.91 -10.54
C ASN A 281 -9.81 16.94 -10.20
N TYR A 282 -9.46 15.75 -9.75
CA TYR A 282 -10.39 14.68 -9.43
C TYR A 282 -11.51 15.22 -8.53
N LYS A 283 -12.73 15.02 -9.01
CA LYS A 283 -13.96 15.34 -8.30
C LYS A 283 -14.83 14.10 -8.42
N PRO A 284 -15.22 13.45 -7.31
CA PRO A 284 -16.00 12.23 -7.37
C PRO A 284 -17.22 12.37 -8.30
N GLU A 285 -17.94 13.49 -8.22
CA GLU A 285 -19.15 13.73 -9.01
C GLU A 285 -18.91 13.97 -10.51
N LYS A 286 -17.66 14.06 -10.93
CA LYS A 286 -17.24 14.25 -12.33
C LYS A 286 -16.29 13.15 -12.80
N ALA A 287 -16.10 12.08 -12.02
CA ALA A 287 -15.12 11.05 -12.32
C ALA A 287 -15.28 10.47 -13.74
N GLU A 288 -16.52 10.20 -14.16
CA GLU A 288 -16.85 9.73 -15.51
C GLU A 288 -16.47 10.74 -16.60
N GLU A 289 -16.95 12.00 -16.48
CA GLU A 289 -16.64 13.09 -17.41
C GLU A 289 -15.11 13.32 -17.52
N GLN A 290 -14.40 13.17 -16.41
CA GLN A 290 -12.95 13.34 -16.35
C GLN A 290 -12.22 12.18 -17.01
N ALA A 291 -12.65 10.94 -16.76
CA ALA A 291 -12.10 9.74 -17.40
C ALA A 291 -12.29 9.78 -18.93
N GLU A 292 -13.49 10.12 -19.41
CA GLU A 292 -13.76 10.30 -20.85
C GLU A 292 -12.85 11.38 -21.47
N LYS A 293 -12.66 12.51 -20.78
CA LYS A 293 -11.75 13.58 -21.25
C LYS A 293 -10.30 13.10 -21.33
N ILE A 294 -9.83 12.33 -20.35
CA ILE A 294 -8.46 11.79 -20.33
C ILE A 294 -8.27 10.78 -21.46
N ILE A 295 -9.24 9.89 -21.67
CA ILE A 295 -9.25 8.92 -22.76
C ILE A 295 -9.18 9.64 -24.12
N ASP A 296 -9.95 10.70 -24.31
CA ASP A 296 -9.91 11.50 -25.53
C ASP A 296 -8.53 12.13 -25.76
N MET A 297 -7.92 12.66 -24.70
CA MET A 297 -6.56 13.21 -24.77
C MET A 297 -5.52 12.13 -25.14
N ALA A 298 -5.66 10.92 -24.60
CA ALA A 298 -4.78 9.79 -24.89
C ALA A 298 -4.93 9.30 -26.34
N ILE A 299 -6.17 9.13 -26.82
CA ILE A 299 -6.46 8.73 -28.21
C ILE A 299 -5.90 9.75 -29.20
N GLU A 300 -6.03 11.06 -28.92
CA GLU A 300 -5.41 12.09 -29.76
C GLU A 300 -3.87 12.03 -29.69
N ASN A 301 -3.29 11.74 -28.52
CA ASN A 301 -1.84 11.58 -28.41
C ASN A 301 -1.29 10.35 -29.15
N PHE A 302 -2.05 9.25 -29.18
CA PHE A 302 -1.72 8.05 -29.94
C PHE A 302 -1.60 8.36 -31.44
N LYS A 303 -2.50 9.18 -31.99
CA LYS A 303 -2.39 9.65 -33.38
C LYS A 303 -1.10 10.46 -33.59
N GLU A 304 -0.70 11.25 -32.59
CA GLU A 304 0.58 11.98 -32.63
C GLU A 304 1.80 11.05 -32.47
N ARG A 305 1.63 9.83 -31.95
CA ARG A 305 2.66 8.79 -31.86
C ARG A 305 2.95 8.10 -33.19
N GLU A 306 2.01 8.14 -34.15
CA GLU A 306 2.16 7.48 -35.45
C GLU A 306 3.51 7.83 -36.12
N GLY A 307 4.29 6.81 -36.46
CA GLY A 307 5.59 6.95 -37.11
C GLY A 307 6.75 7.39 -36.18
N LYS A 308 6.51 7.53 -34.88
CA LYS A 308 7.57 7.67 -33.86
C LYS A 308 8.08 6.30 -33.42
N GLU A 309 9.33 6.28 -32.98
CA GLU A 309 9.97 5.05 -32.51
C GLU A 309 9.42 4.67 -31.13
N THR A 310 8.99 3.42 -31.00
CA THR A 310 8.65 2.77 -29.74
C THR A 310 9.63 1.63 -29.49
N ASN A 311 10.04 1.46 -28.24
CA ASN A 311 10.95 0.41 -27.82
C ASN A 311 10.49 -0.16 -26.48
N VAL A 312 9.56 -1.10 -26.56
CA VAL A 312 9.05 -1.82 -25.40
C VAL A 312 9.89 -3.09 -25.20
N PRO A 313 10.42 -3.36 -24.00
CA PRO A 313 11.15 -4.60 -23.72
C PRO A 313 10.20 -5.81 -23.75
N GLU A 314 10.72 -7.01 -24.03
CA GLU A 314 9.89 -8.24 -24.07
C GLU A 314 9.62 -8.83 -22.68
N ASN A 315 10.30 -8.35 -21.63
CA ASN A 315 10.20 -8.93 -20.28
C ASN A 315 8.85 -8.60 -19.66
N LYS A 316 8.19 -9.64 -19.16
CA LYS A 316 7.03 -9.60 -18.29
C LYS A 316 7.04 -10.81 -17.38
N GLU A 317 6.42 -10.68 -16.22
CA GLU A 317 6.36 -11.74 -15.21
C GLU A 317 4.91 -12.04 -14.84
N GLU A 318 4.55 -13.32 -14.76
CA GLU A 318 3.25 -13.78 -14.26
C GLU A 318 3.30 -13.87 -12.74
N ILE A 319 2.30 -13.30 -12.06
CA ILE A 319 2.27 -13.21 -10.60
C ILE A 319 0.91 -13.60 -10.03
N VAL A 320 0.86 -13.90 -8.73
CA VAL A 320 -0.38 -13.96 -7.95
C VAL A 320 -0.47 -12.71 -7.06
N THR A 321 -1.60 -12.01 -7.12
CA THR A 321 -1.86 -10.79 -6.35
C THR A 321 -3.28 -10.78 -5.78
N GLY A 322 -3.62 -9.79 -4.95
CA GLY A 322 -4.95 -9.64 -4.37
C GLY A 322 -5.11 -10.34 -3.02
N PHE A 323 -4.03 -10.54 -2.25
CA PHE A 323 -4.14 -11.10 -0.91
C PHE A 323 -4.66 -10.07 0.09
N SER A 324 -5.83 -10.34 0.66
CA SER A 324 -6.40 -9.65 1.81
C SER A 324 -6.47 -10.56 3.05
N PRO A 325 -6.59 -10.03 4.28
CA PRO A 325 -6.85 -10.84 5.47
C PRO A 325 -8.03 -11.81 5.30
N LYS A 326 -9.10 -11.35 4.62
CA LYS A 326 -10.27 -12.18 4.31
C LYS A 326 -9.88 -13.35 3.40
N SER A 327 -9.16 -13.08 2.32
CA SER A 327 -8.71 -14.13 1.40
C SER A 327 -7.76 -15.13 2.05
N VAL A 328 -6.87 -14.69 2.96
CA VAL A 328 -5.97 -15.57 3.71
C VAL A 328 -6.78 -16.51 4.60
N VAL A 329 -7.75 -15.98 5.35
CA VAL A 329 -8.65 -16.81 6.18
C VAL A 329 -9.47 -17.78 5.31
N ASN A 330 -9.94 -17.35 4.15
CA ASN A 330 -10.66 -18.20 3.21
C ASN A 330 -9.79 -19.35 2.68
N ALA A 331 -8.54 -19.06 2.28
CA ALA A 331 -7.57 -20.06 1.83
C ALA A 331 -7.26 -21.09 2.92
N LEU A 332 -7.32 -20.68 4.19
CA LEU A 332 -7.17 -21.56 5.36
C LEU A 332 -8.47 -22.30 5.75
N GLY A 333 -9.53 -22.23 4.94
CA GLY A 333 -10.78 -22.96 5.20
C GLY A 333 -11.73 -22.26 6.18
N GLY A 334 -11.57 -20.94 6.37
CA GLY A 334 -12.49 -20.09 7.13
C GLY A 334 -12.09 -19.83 8.59
N SER A 335 -10.92 -20.28 9.04
CA SER A 335 -10.35 -19.91 10.33
C SER A 335 -8.83 -19.74 10.25
N LEU A 336 -8.24 -19.08 11.26
CA LEU A 336 -6.79 -18.94 11.38
C LEU A 336 -6.11 -20.20 11.96
N ASP A 337 -6.88 -21.18 12.42
CA ASP A 337 -6.34 -22.36 13.12
C ASP A 337 -5.26 -23.10 12.31
N PRO A 338 -5.41 -23.30 10.98
CA PRO A 338 -4.38 -23.99 10.21
C PRO A 338 -3.07 -23.19 10.13
N LEU A 339 -3.14 -21.87 9.97
CA LEU A 339 -1.94 -21.01 9.99
C LEU A 339 -1.23 -21.10 11.34
N LEU A 340 -2.00 -21.07 12.43
CA LEU A 340 -1.48 -21.22 13.79
C LEU A 340 -0.82 -22.59 14.00
N GLU A 341 -1.41 -23.67 13.47
CA GLU A 341 -0.81 -25.02 13.51
C GLU A 341 0.52 -25.08 12.74
N HIS A 342 0.61 -24.46 11.56
CA HIS A 342 1.86 -24.39 10.81
C HIS A 342 2.94 -23.60 11.56
N ILE A 343 2.56 -22.52 12.26
CA ILE A 343 3.49 -21.75 13.10
C ILE A 343 3.96 -22.59 14.29
N GLN A 344 3.04 -23.26 14.99
CA GLN A 344 3.36 -24.11 16.14
C GLN A 344 4.31 -25.25 15.76
N ASN A 345 4.08 -25.89 14.62
CA ASN A 345 4.90 -26.99 14.13
C ASN A 345 6.25 -26.54 13.52
N GLY A 346 6.46 -25.24 13.36
CA GLY A 346 7.68 -24.68 12.76
C GLY A 346 7.76 -24.83 11.23
N ASN A 347 6.66 -25.21 10.57
CA ASN A 347 6.58 -25.19 9.11
C ASN A 347 6.61 -23.75 8.59
N ILE A 348 6.08 -22.82 9.37
CA ILE A 348 6.29 -21.37 9.22
C ILE A 348 6.92 -20.91 10.54
N LYS A 349 8.16 -20.43 10.53
CA LYS A 349 8.80 -19.96 11.77
C LYS A 349 8.17 -18.67 12.27
N GLY A 350 7.91 -17.75 11.35
CA GLY A 350 7.29 -16.46 11.63
C GLY A 350 6.81 -15.80 10.34
N ILE A 351 6.29 -14.59 10.47
CA ILE A 351 5.78 -13.79 9.35
C ILE A 351 6.47 -12.43 9.34
N VAL A 352 6.97 -12.01 8.19
CA VAL A 352 7.61 -10.70 8.02
C VAL A 352 6.81 -9.86 7.06
N ALA A 353 6.40 -8.67 7.52
CA ALA A 353 5.85 -7.65 6.64
C ALA A 353 7.01 -6.91 5.96
N LEU A 354 7.20 -7.15 4.66
CA LEU A 354 8.13 -6.40 3.83
C LEU A 354 7.38 -5.22 3.20
N VAL A 355 7.53 -4.05 3.80
CA VAL A 355 6.86 -2.83 3.35
C VAL A 355 7.93 -1.80 3.03
N SER A 356 8.22 -1.64 1.75
CA SER A 356 9.36 -0.83 1.32
C SER A 356 8.99 0.17 0.22
N CYS A 357 9.75 1.25 0.17
CA CYS A 357 9.92 2.01 -1.07
C CYS A 357 10.92 1.26 -1.96
N THR A 358 11.47 1.99 -2.92
CA THR A 358 12.69 1.61 -3.65
C THR A 358 13.62 2.81 -3.66
N THR A 359 14.93 2.60 -3.55
CA THR A 359 15.96 3.65 -3.62
C THR A 359 17.23 3.12 -4.30
N LEU A 360 18.12 4.02 -4.69
CA LEU A 360 19.45 3.68 -5.22
C LEU A 360 20.57 4.01 -4.22
N ASP A 361 20.23 4.40 -2.99
CA ASP A 361 21.18 4.90 -1.99
C ASP A 361 22.02 3.77 -1.34
N ASN A 362 21.47 2.56 -1.24
CA ASN A 362 22.13 1.38 -0.66
C ASN A 362 22.41 0.25 -1.66
N GLY A 363 22.08 0.42 -2.94
CA GLY A 363 22.36 -0.58 -3.96
C GLY A 363 21.70 -0.30 -5.32
N PRO A 364 21.87 -1.20 -6.29
CA PRO A 364 21.01 -1.32 -7.46
C PRO A 364 19.53 -1.45 -7.07
N GLN A 365 18.66 -0.96 -7.96
CA GLN A 365 17.21 -1.02 -7.79
C GLN A 365 16.74 -2.44 -7.43
N ASP A 366 15.96 -2.54 -6.36
CA ASP A 366 15.26 -3.74 -5.87
C ASP A 366 16.18 -4.93 -5.47
N GLU A 367 17.51 -4.84 -5.64
CA GLU A 367 18.44 -5.95 -5.34
C GLU A 367 18.40 -6.33 -3.86
N THR A 368 18.46 -5.34 -2.96
CA THR A 368 18.44 -5.61 -1.50
C THR A 368 17.07 -6.11 -1.07
N THR A 369 16.01 -5.54 -1.64
CA THR A 369 14.63 -5.99 -1.41
C THR A 369 14.43 -7.46 -1.79
N ILE A 370 14.90 -7.87 -2.96
CA ILE A 370 14.81 -9.24 -3.47
C ILE A 370 15.66 -10.18 -2.60
N GLU A 371 16.92 -9.84 -2.33
CA GLU A 371 17.83 -10.69 -1.55
C GLU A 371 17.33 -10.92 -0.12
N VAL A 372 16.77 -9.89 0.54
CA VAL A 372 16.16 -10.04 1.86
C VAL A 372 14.95 -10.98 1.81
N ALA A 373 14.08 -10.83 0.80
CA ALA A 373 12.91 -11.69 0.67
C ALA A 373 13.29 -13.15 0.38
N GLU A 374 14.25 -13.40 -0.51
CA GLU A 374 14.75 -14.75 -0.80
C GLU A 374 15.36 -15.43 0.43
N GLU A 375 16.15 -14.70 1.22
CA GLU A 375 16.78 -15.26 2.41
C GLU A 375 15.76 -15.52 3.52
N LEU A 376 14.69 -14.72 3.64
CA LEU A 376 13.56 -14.99 4.54
C LEU A 376 12.81 -16.28 4.17
N ILE A 377 12.35 -16.41 2.93
CA ILE A 377 11.53 -17.56 2.52
C ILE A 377 12.32 -18.87 2.58
N LYS A 378 13.62 -18.84 2.27
CA LYS A 378 14.55 -19.97 2.41
C LYS A 378 14.68 -20.48 3.84
N ARG A 379 14.37 -19.64 4.83
CA ARG A 379 14.41 -19.96 6.26
C ARG A 379 13.05 -20.29 6.84
N ASP A 380 12.06 -20.60 6.00
CA ASP A 380 10.67 -20.90 6.40
C ASP A 380 9.94 -19.71 7.04
N ILE A 381 10.28 -18.48 6.64
CA ILE A 381 9.61 -17.26 7.10
C ILE A 381 8.71 -16.74 5.97
N LEU A 382 7.40 -16.68 6.22
CA LEU A 382 6.42 -16.17 5.25
C LEU A 382 6.56 -14.66 5.10
N VAL A 383 6.52 -14.14 3.86
CA VAL A 383 6.60 -12.71 3.60
C VAL A 383 5.24 -12.16 3.16
N LEU A 384 4.79 -11.08 3.80
CA LEU A 384 3.68 -10.26 3.33
C LEU A 384 4.26 -8.99 2.73
N SER A 385 4.17 -8.81 1.43
CA SER A 385 4.81 -7.69 0.73
C SER A 385 3.82 -6.57 0.41
N ALA A 386 4.24 -5.31 0.64
CA ALA A 386 3.46 -4.15 0.26
C ALA A 386 4.33 -2.96 -0.24
N GLY A 387 3.71 -2.04 -0.98
CA GLY A 387 4.34 -0.81 -1.47
C GLY A 387 5.19 -1.00 -2.72
N CYS A 388 6.19 -0.14 -2.93
CA CYS A 388 7.09 -0.28 -4.08
C CYS A 388 7.98 -1.52 -3.99
N GLY A 389 8.34 -1.94 -2.77
CA GLY A 389 9.03 -3.20 -2.54
C GLY A 389 8.21 -4.41 -3.04
N ASN A 390 6.89 -4.39 -2.87
CA ASN A 390 6.01 -5.43 -3.45
C ASN A 390 6.12 -5.48 -4.98
N ALA A 391 6.05 -4.33 -5.65
CA ALA A 391 6.24 -4.28 -7.10
C ALA A 391 7.63 -4.77 -7.53
N GLY A 392 8.68 -4.48 -6.75
CA GLY A 392 10.03 -5.04 -6.98
C GLY A 392 10.05 -6.57 -6.86
N LEU A 393 9.39 -7.13 -5.84
CA LEU A 393 9.28 -8.58 -5.66
C LEU A 393 8.41 -9.26 -6.72
N GLN A 394 7.36 -8.58 -7.19
CA GLN A 394 6.52 -9.03 -8.31
C GLN A 394 7.33 -9.13 -9.59
N VAL A 395 8.06 -8.07 -9.97
CA VAL A 395 8.95 -8.07 -11.14
C VAL A 395 10.10 -9.08 -10.96
N GLY A 396 10.57 -9.29 -9.74
CA GLY A 396 11.55 -10.33 -9.39
C GLY A 396 11.02 -11.77 -9.40
N GLY A 397 9.73 -11.98 -9.72
CA GLY A 397 9.09 -13.29 -9.80
C GLY A 397 8.85 -13.98 -8.46
N LEU A 398 8.95 -13.26 -7.33
CA LEU A 398 8.82 -13.85 -5.99
C LEU A 398 7.38 -14.02 -5.51
N THR A 399 6.42 -13.37 -6.17
CA THR A 399 4.99 -13.53 -5.94
C THR A 399 4.34 -14.50 -6.94
N SER A 400 5.13 -15.25 -7.71
CA SER A 400 4.66 -16.33 -8.58
C SER A 400 4.64 -17.66 -7.82
N LEU A 401 3.88 -18.64 -8.30
CA LEU A 401 3.90 -20.00 -7.72
C LEU A 401 5.25 -20.69 -7.93
N ASP A 402 6.02 -20.31 -8.94
CA ASP A 402 7.35 -20.87 -9.17
C ASP A 402 8.33 -20.51 -8.04
N ALA A 403 8.11 -19.39 -7.34
CA ALA A 403 8.92 -18.99 -6.19
C ALA A 403 8.89 -19.97 -5.01
N ILE A 404 7.93 -20.91 -4.97
CA ILE A 404 7.86 -21.98 -3.97
C ILE A 404 9.16 -22.79 -3.93
N GLU A 405 9.86 -22.94 -5.07
CA GLU A 405 11.13 -23.68 -5.14
C GLU A 405 12.29 -23.00 -4.40
N LYS A 406 12.15 -21.71 -4.10
CA LYS A 406 13.14 -20.90 -3.37
C LYS A 406 12.94 -20.94 -1.85
N ALA A 407 11.78 -21.43 -1.39
CA ALA A 407 11.45 -21.50 0.03
C ALA A 407 12.13 -22.69 0.74
N GLY A 408 12.17 -22.63 2.07
CA GLY A 408 12.57 -23.76 2.90
C GLY A 408 11.53 -24.89 2.87
N ASP A 409 11.94 -26.11 3.27
CA ASP A 409 11.12 -27.32 3.17
C ASP A 409 9.76 -27.19 3.89
N GLY A 410 9.72 -26.45 5.01
CA GLY A 410 8.50 -26.23 5.79
C GLY A 410 7.52 -25.34 5.04
N LEU A 411 7.99 -24.17 4.60
CA LEU A 411 7.17 -23.19 3.89
C LEU A 411 6.76 -23.71 2.51
N THR A 412 7.63 -24.44 1.80
CA THR A 412 7.28 -25.14 0.54
C THR A 412 6.06 -26.04 0.75
N ALA A 413 6.05 -26.87 1.79
CA ALA A 413 4.93 -27.78 2.04
C ALA A 413 3.61 -27.04 2.32
N VAL A 414 3.65 -25.87 2.96
CA VAL A 414 2.45 -25.04 3.18
C VAL A 414 1.97 -24.41 1.89
N CYS A 415 2.88 -23.77 1.15
CA CYS A 415 2.58 -23.08 -0.11
C CYS A 415 2.03 -24.04 -1.17
N GLU A 416 2.59 -25.24 -1.33
CA GLU A 416 2.05 -26.26 -2.25
C GLU A 416 0.65 -26.74 -1.84
N ALA A 417 0.39 -26.86 -0.53
CA ALA A 417 -0.90 -27.32 -0.03
C ALA A 417 -2.02 -26.29 -0.20
N LEU A 418 -1.68 -25.01 -0.11
CA LEU A 418 -2.61 -23.89 -0.22
C LEU A 418 -2.66 -23.27 -1.63
N GLU A 419 -1.76 -23.69 -2.53
CA GLU A 419 -1.60 -23.13 -3.88
C GLU A 419 -1.33 -21.62 -3.85
N VAL A 420 -0.43 -21.17 -2.96
CA VAL A 420 -0.04 -19.76 -2.78
C VAL A 420 1.47 -19.58 -2.86
N PRO A 421 1.97 -18.42 -3.33
CA PRO A 421 3.40 -18.11 -3.30
C PRO A 421 3.94 -17.95 -1.86
N PRO A 422 5.26 -18.07 -1.62
CA PRO A 422 5.87 -17.82 -0.32
C PRO A 422 5.99 -16.32 0.02
N VAL A 423 5.77 -15.45 -0.97
CA VAL A 423 5.62 -14.01 -0.81
C VAL A 423 4.20 -13.62 -1.23
N LEU A 424 3.39 -13.19 -0.28
CA LEU A 424 2.00 -12.79 -0.52
C LEU A 424 1.92 -11.29 -0.81
N SER A 425 1.51 -10.93 -2.03
CA SER A 425 1.26 -9.54 -2.44
C SER A 425 0.04 -8.97 -1.72
N PHE A 426 0.30 -8.23 -0.64
CA PHE A 426 -0.69 -7.62 0.25
C PHE A 426 -1.05 -6.18 -0.12
N GLY A 427 -0.44 -5.64 -1.17
CA GLY A 427 -0.86 -4.38 -1.77
C GLY A 427 0.12 -3.23 -1.63
N THR A 428 -0.37 -2.08 -1.19
CA THR A 428 0.33 -0.80 -1.28
C THR A 428 0.78 -0.29 0.09
N CYS A 429 1.44 0.87 0.14
CA CYS A 429 1.81 1.43 1.44
C CYS A 429 0.58 1.83 2.28
N THR A 430 -0.59 2.00 1.67
CA THR A 430 -1.82 2.24 2.44
C THR A 430 -2.13 1.02 3.30
N ASP A 431 -2.03 -0.20 2.75
CA ASP A 431 -2.32 -1.52 3.36
C ASP A 431 -1.49 -1.86 4.63
N THR A 432 -0.61 -0.96 5.07
CA THR A 432 0.07 -1.08 6.37
C THR A 432 -0.88 -1.02 7.56
N GLY A 433 -2.01 -0.30 7.45
CA GLY A 433 -3.06 -0.30 8.48
C GLY A 433 -3.68 -1.69 8.64
N ARG A 434 -4.01 -2.33 7.51
CA ARG A 434 -4.52 -3.71 7.42
C ARG A 434 -3.54 -4.72 7.98
N LEU A 435 -2.25 -4.58 7.74
CA LEU A 435 -1.24 -5.46 8.32
C LEU A 435 -1.23 -5.39 9.86
N LEU A 436 -1.30 -4.19 10.45
CA LEU A 436 -1.41 -4.04 11.91
C LEU A 436 -2.71 -4.63 12.47
N ASN A 437 -3.82 -4.46 11.76
CA ASN A 437 -5.11 -5.05 12.15
C ASN A 437 -5.10 -6.59 12.03
N LEU A 438 -4.39 -7.14 11.04
CA LEU A 438 -4.18 -8.59 10.90
C LEU A 438 -3.36 -9.14 12.06
N VAL A 439 -2.25 -8.49 12.42
CA VAL A 439 -1.43 -8.87 13.59
C VAL A 439 -2.28 -8.87 14.87
N SER A 440 -3.13 -7.84 15.04
CA SER A 440 -4.09 -7.75 16.15
C SER A 440 -5.05 -8.95 16.16
N THR A 441 -5.63 -9.27 14.99
CA THR A 441 -6.61 -10.37 14.85
C THR A 441 -5.98 -11.74 15.16
N VAL A 442 -4.74 -11.96 14.73
CA VAL A 442 -3.99 -13.20 15.04
C VAL A 442 -3.68 -13.30 16.53
N ALA A 443 -3.30 -12.18 17.16
CA ALA A 443 -3.03 -12.12 18.59
C ALA A 443 -4.28 -12.45 19.42
N ASP A 444 -5.43 -11.85 19.06
CA ASP A 444 -6.72 -12.10 19.69
C ASP A 444 -7.14 -13.58 19.57
N ALA A 445 -6.91 -14.19 18.40
CA ALA A 445 -7.20 -15.61 18.19
C ALA A 445 -6.34 -16.55 19.07
N LEU A 446 -5.17 -16.08 19.50
CA LEU A 446 -4.24 -16.79 20.37
C LEU A 446 -4.36 -16.40 21.85
N ASP A 447 -5.18 -15.41 22.20
CA ASP A 447 -5.29 -14.83 23.55
C ASP A 447 -3.92 -14.36 24.10
N VAL A 448 -3.15 -13.66 23.24
CA VAL A 448 -1.82 -13.10 23.58
C VAL A 448 -1.74 -11.62 23.22
N ASP A 449 -0.77 -10.92 23.80
CA ASP A 449 -0.45 -9.57 23.33
C ASP A 449 0.21 -9.63 21.94
N PRO A 450 -0.17 -8.76 20.99
CA PRO A 450 0.39 -8.77 19.64
C PRO A 450 1.92 -8.70 19.56
N THR A 451 2.57 -8.06 20.55
CA THR A 451 4.04 -7.99 20.61
C THR A 451 4.70 -9.32 20.97
N GLN A 452 3.93 -10.33 21.37
CA GLN A 452 4.43 -11.68 21.65
C GLN A 452 4.50 -12.55 20.40
N LEU A 453 3.85 -12.15 19.31
CA LEU A 453 3.82 -12.91 18.07
C LEU A 453 5.20 -12.97 17.41
N PRO A 454 5.53 -14.09 16.71
CA PRO A 454 6.77 -14.22 15.94
C PRO A 454 6.66 -13.47 14.61
N VAL A 455 6.58 -12.14 14.70
CA VAL A 455 6.42 -11.23 13.55
C VAL A 455 7.44 -10.11 13.57
N ALA A 456 7.84 -9.64 12.39
CA ALA A 456 8.71 -8.48 12.23
C ALA A 456 8.33 -7.66 10.99
N VAL A 457 8.86 -6.44 10.91
CA VAL A 457 8.71 -5.53 9.77
C VAL A 457 10.08 -5.26 9.17
N THR A 458 10.16 -5.21 7.85
CA THR A 458 11.39 -4.83 7.13
C THR A 458 11.08 -3.87 5.98
N ALA A 459 11.90 -2.83 5.84
CA ALA A 459 11.87 -1.88 4.74
C ALA A 459 13.28 -1.74 4.15
N PRO A 460 13.72 -2.68 3.29
CA PRO A 460 15.13 -2.78 2.87
C PRO A 460 15.62 -1.65 1.97
N GLU A 461 14.72 -0.91 1.32
CA GLU A 461 15.06 0.17 0.38
C GLU A 461 14.09 1.35 0.54
N TYR A 462 13.78 1.72 1.78
CA TYR A 462 12.88 2.82 2.02
C TYR A 462 13.49 4.16 1.58
N MET A 463 12.63 5.10 1.19
CA MET A 463 13.04 6.44 0.75
C MET A 463 12.11 7.51 1.29
N GLU A 464 10.80 7.27 1.20
CA GLU A 464 9.82 8.32 1.42
C GLU A 464 9.51 8.56 2.90
N GLN A 465 9.09 9.80 3.20
CA GLN A 465 8.59 10.18 4.53
C GLN A 465 7.39 9.32 4.98
N LYS A 466 6.61 8.79 4.02
CA LYS A 466 5.54 7.80 4.27
C LYS A 466 6.08 6.53 4.92
N ALA A 467 7.21 6.01 4.46
CA ALA A 467 7.82 4.81 5.04
C ALA A 467 8.37 5.10 6.45
N THR A 468 8.91 6.30 6.67
CA THR A 468 9.34 6.71 8.02
C THR A 468 8.17 6.70 9.01
N ILE A 469 7.01 7.27 8.65
CA ILE A 469 5.87 7.28 9.58
C ILE A 469 5.25 5.89 9.78
N ALA A 470 5.26 5.03 8.75
CA ALA A 470 4.84 3.63 8.87
C ALA A 470 5.77 2.84 9.81
N ALA A 471 7.09 3.02 9.70
CA ALA A 471 8.05 2.43 10.63
C ALA A 471 7.82 2.89 12.06
N MET A 472 7.54 4.19 12.27
CA MET A 472 7.22 4.71 13.60
C MET A 472 5.90 4.19 14.14
N ALA A 473 4.91 3.92 13.27
CA ALA A 473 3.69 3.26 13.65
C ALA A 473 3.93 1.82 14.10
N ALA A 474 4.74 1.04 13.36
CA ALA A 474 5.12 -0.32 13.72
C ALA A 474 5.88 -0.37 15.06
N ILE A 475 6.83 0.54 15.28
CA ILE A 475 7.56 0.67 16.56
C ILE A 475 6.61 1.07 17.69
N GLY A 476 5.72 2.05 17.47
CA GLY A 476 4.71 2.46 18.45
C GLY A 476 3.73 1.35 18.79
N TYR A 477 3.38 0.54 17.81
CA TYR A 477 2.56 -0.66 17.98
C TYR A 477 3.28 -1.75 18.76
N GLY A 478 4.60 -1.83 18.66
CA GLY A 478 5.45 -2.73 19.44
C GLY A 478 6.17 -3.81 18.62
N LEU A 479 6.43 -3.53 17.34
CA LEU A 479 7.06 -4.48 16.41
C LEU A 479 8.55 -4.19 16.22
N TYR A 480 9.33 -5.26 16.02
CA TYR A 480 10.68 -5.16 15.48
C TYR A 480 10.62 -4.62 14.05
N THR A 481 11.31 -3.51 13.79
CA THR A 481 11.21 -2.81 12.51
C THR A 481 12.61 -2.54 11.96
N HIS A 482 13.01 -3.35 10.99
CA HIS A 482 14.23 -3.13 10.21
C HIS A 482 13.98 -2.09 9.11
N VAL A 483 14.92 -1.15 8.94
CA VAL A 483 14.91 -0.19 7.84
C VAL A 483 16.31 -0.03 7.23
N SER A 484 16.34 0.16 5.91
CA SER A 484 17.53 0.50 5.14
C SER A 484 17.15 1.38 3.94
N PRO A 485 17.99 2.34 3.52
CA PRO A 485 19.30 2.73 4.08
C PRO A 485 19.21 3.28 5.51
N THR A 486 20.33 3.34 6.23
CA THR A 486 20.33 3.87 7.61
C THR A 486 19.71 5.29 7.68
N PRO A 487 18.70 5.53 8.54
CA PRO A 487 18.03 6.82 8.64
C PRO A 487 18.97 7.95 9.09
N PRO A 488 18.67 9.22 8.74
CA PRO A 488 19.50 10.38 9.09
C PRO A 488 19.36 10.80 10.56
N VAL A 489 19.46 9.85 11.50
CA VAL A 489 19.38 10.02 12.96
C VAL A 489 20.73 9.86 13.65
N THR A 490 21.75 9.40 12.91
CA THR A 490 23.09 9.04 13.42
C THR A 490 23.90 10.22 13.97
N GLY A 491 23.45 11.45 13.77
CA GLY A 491 24.08 12.65 14.32
C GLY A 491 23.88 12.84 15.84
N SER A 492 23.05 12.03 16.48
CA SER A 492 22.77 12.11 17.93
C SER A 492 22.75 10.71 18.56
N GLU A 493 23.75 10.40 19.37
CA GLU A 493 23.84 9.12 20.11
C GLU A 493 22.59 8.88 20.99
N ASN A 494 22.02 9.93 21.58
CA ASN A 494 20.81 9.82 22.39
C ASN A 494 19.59 9.42 21.56
N VAL A 495 19.47 9.91 20.32
CA VAL A 495 18.34 9.57 19.44
C VAL A 495 18.50 8.16 18.90
N VAL A 496 19.72 7.77 18.51
CA VAL A 496 20.03 6.40 18.11
C VAL A 496 19.66 5.44 19.23
N LYS A 497 20.22 5.64 20.42
CA LYS A 497 19.92 4.81 21.59
C LYS A 497 18.43 4.77 21.92
N LEU A 498 17.72 5.90 21.81
CA LEU A 498 16.28 5.92 22.03
C LEU A 498 15.53 5.02 21.05
N LEU A 499 15.84 5.10 19.75
CA LEU A 499 15.11 4.38 18.71
C LEU A 499 15.50 2.90 18.61
N THR A 500 16.74 2.54 18.92
CA THR A 500 17.25 1.17 18.75
C THR A 500 17.27 0.34 20.03
N GLU A 501 17.20 0.99 21.20
CA GLU A 501 17.28 0.33 22.51
C GLU A 501 16.14 0.75 23.45
N ASP A 502 16.09 2.03 23.86
CA ASP A 502 15.23 2.44 24.98
C ASP A 502 13.72 2.35 24.65
N VAL A 503 13.33 2.47 23.38
CA VAL A 503 11.93 2.35 22.96
C VAL A 503 11.37 0.92 23.08
N GLU A 504 12.24 -0.11 23.07
CA GLU A 504 11.81 -1.51 23.24
C GLU A 504 11.18 -1.70 24.63
N ASP A 505 11.71 -1.05 25.66
CA ASP A 505 11.16 -1.07 27.02
C ASP A 505 9.85 -0.27 27.16
N LEU A 506 9.57 0.65 26.23
CA LEU A 506 8.38 1.50 26.26
C LEU A 506 7.21 0.86 25.51
N THR A 507 7.46 0.35 24.31
CA THR A 507 6.40 -0.14 23.41
C THR A 507 6.50 -1.63 23.12
N GLY A 508 7.66 -2.26 23.35
CA GLY A 508 7.98 -3.62 22.87
C GLY A 508 8.58 -3.65 21.46
N GLY A 509 8.52 -2.53 20.73
CA GLY A 509 9.02 -2.40 19.36
C GLY A 509 10.36 -1.67 19.33
N LYS A 510 11.11 -1.82 18.24
CA LYS A 510 12.39 -1.14 18.06
C LYS A 510 12.77 -0.94 16.61
N LEU A 511 13.64 0.06 16.39
CA LEU A 511 14.31 0.26 15.13
C LEU A 511 15.55 -0.65 15.04
N ALA A 512 15.65 -1.39 13.95
CA ALA A 512 16.88 -2.05 13.52
C ALA A 512 17.34 -1.46 12.18
N VAL A 513 18.65 -1.48 11.93
CA VAL A 513 19.28 -0.92 10.74
C VAL A 513 20.35 -1.88 10.22
N GLY A 514 20.45 -2.04 8.91
CA GLY A 514 21.46 -2.88 8.28
C GLY A 514 21.27 -2.91 6.77
N ASP A 515 22.35 -3.01 6.02
CA ASP A 515 22.28 -3.05 4.54
C ASP A 515 22.63 -4.44 3.98
N ASP A 516 23.24 -5.33 4.78
CA ASP A 516 23.58 -6.69 4.35
C ASP A 516 22.37 -7.62 4.51
N PRO A 517 21.82 -8.20 3.42
CA PRO A 517 20.61 -9.00 3.50
C PRO A 517 20.70 -10.21 4.42
N VAL A 518 21.87 -10.84 4.52
CA VAL A 518 22.04 -12.03 5.35
C VAL A 518 22.07 -11.65 6.82
N GLU A 519 22.84 -10.61 7.20
CA GLU A 519 22.88 -10.11 8.57
C GLU A 519 21.51 -9.59 9.02
N VAL A 520 20.80 -8.86 8.14
CA VAL A 520 19.43 -8.39 8.40
C VAL A 520 18.49 -9.55 8.69
N VAL A 521 18.54 -10.61 7.89
CA VAL A 521 17.67 -11.78 8.09
C VAL A 521 18.11 -12.63 9.28
N ASP A 522 19.40 -12.71 9.59
CA ASP A 522 19.89 -13.33 10.83
C ASP A 522 19.28 -12.66 12.07
N ASP A 523 19.28 -11.31 12.13
CA ASP A 523 18.71 -10.56 13.25
C ASP A 523 17.19 -10.70 13.34
N ILE A 524 16.50 -10.72 12.19
CA ILE A 524 15.05 -10.95 12.13
C ILE A 524 14.69 -12.36 12.60
N GLU A 525 15.44 -13.38 12.16
CA GLU A 525 15.23 -14.76 12.58
C GLU A 525 15.51 -14.92 14.08
N GLU A 526 16.58 -14.32 14.62
CA GLU A 526 16.84 -14.32 16.07
C GLU A 526 15.67 -13.69 16.85
N HIS A 527 15.12 -12.58 16.37
CA HIS A 527 13.94 -11.96 16.96
C HIS A 527 12.73 -12.91 16.94
N ILE A 528 12.45 -13.52 15.80
CA ILE A 528 11.34 -14.46 15.61
C ILE A 528 11.49 -15.67 16.55
N GLU A 529 12.66 -16.30 16.60
CA GLU A 529 12.92 -17.44 17.47
C GLU A 529 12.77 -17.07 18.96
N LYS A 530 13.25 -15.90 19.38
CA LYS A 530 13.02 -15.40 20.75
C LYS A 530 11.53 -15.27 21.08
N LYS A 531 10.69 -14.83 20.14
CA LYS A 531 9.23 -14.75 20.32
C LYS A 531 8.59 -16.14 20.37
N ARG A 532 9.02 -17.07 19.51
CA ARG A 532 8.59 -18.48 19.53
C ARG A 532 8.89 -19.13 20.89
N GLU A 533 10.12 -18.99 21.38
CA GLU A 533 10.51 -19.50 22.71
C GLU A 533 9.65 -18.89 23.83
N GLY A 534 9.33 -17.59 23.73
CA GLY A 534 8.45 -16.89 24.67
C GLY A 534 7.01 -17.41 24.69
N LEU A 535 6.52 -17.94 23.56
CA LEU A 535 5.24 -18.62 23.43
C LEU A 535 5.31 -20.12 23.78
N GLY A 536 6.51 -20.65 24.04
CA GLY A 536 6.74 -22.06 24.36
C GLY A 536 6.70 -23.01 23.15
N LEU A 537 7.01 -22.50 21.96
CA LEU A 537 7.07 -23.24 20.69
C LEU A 537 8.44 -23.85 20.40
#